data_AF-A0A6C0CSY8-F1
#
_entry.id   AF-A0A6C0CSY8-F1
#
_cell.length_a   1.000
_cell.length_b   1.000
_cell.length_c   1.000
_cell.angle_alpha   90.00
_cell.angle_beta   90.00
_cell.angle_gamma   90.00
#
_symmetry.space_group_name_H-M   'P 1'
#
loop_
_entity.id
_entity.type
_entity.pdbx_description
1 polymer ?
#
loop_
_entity_poly.entity_id
_entity_poly.type
_entity_poly.pdbx_seq_one_letter_code
_entity_poly.pdbx_strand_id
1 'polypeptide(L)'
;MDISRLTAAALVVEFWVIYIFKVLGTGKSIKLWYDKFGSIAVVSDVTSVMIGIMIAHFLVPSATGLTLAMYSVVVQIIHDVLYYVLLVVPIPRGTNAVIDLMKDYAKEVSWGPIVADSGIMLSTVGMYTLLKGQPTTHLAFIILAALYSITYVVY
;
A
#
# COMPACT_ATOMS: atom_id res chain seq x y z
N MET A 1 -5.56 11.76 13.80
CA MET A 1 -5.46 10.33 13.40
C MET A 1 -4.51 9.59 14.33
N ASP A 2 -4.89 8.43 14.87
CA ASP A 2 -3.99 7.54 15.62
C ASP A 2 -3.06 6.79 14.66
N ILE A 3 -1.73 6.96 14.82
CA ILE A 3 -0.74 6.36 13.92
C ILE A 3 -0.55 4.87 14.15
N SER A 4 -0.57 4.40 15.39
CA SER A 4 -0.41 2.98 15.72
C SER A 4 -1.55 2.17 15.13
N ARG A 5 -2.77 2.70 15.16
CA ARG A 5 -3.92 2.08 14.51
C ARG A 5 -3.79 2.04 13.00
N LEU A 6 -3.27 3.11 12.38
CA LEU A 6 -3.04 3.16 10.94
C LEU A 6 -1.97 2.15 10.51
N THR A 7 -0.86 2.07 11.24
CA THR A 7 0.19 1.08 11.01
C THR A 7 -0.34 -0.35 11.12
N ALA A 8 -1.10 -0.65 12.17
CA ALA A 8 -1.73 -1.96 12.34
C ALA A 8 -2.65 -2.30 11.15
N ALA A 9 -3.47 -1.35 10.72
CA ALA A 9 -4.39 -1.53 9.59
C ALA A 9 -3.64 -1.78 8.27
N ALA A 10 -2.64 -0.94 7.96
CA ALA A 10 -1.86 -1.05 6.73
C ALA A 10 -1.11 -2.38 6.65
N LEU A 11 -0.46 -2.81 7.74
CA LEU A 11 0.26 -4.09 7.79
C LEU A 11 -0.65 -5.31 7.63
N VAL A 12 -1.85 -5.28 8.24
CA VAL A 12 -2.80 -6.40 8.09
C VAL A 12 -3.30 -6.48 6.64
N VAL A 13 -3.60 -5.35 6.02
CA VAL A 13 -4.01 -5.32 4.60
C VAL A 13 -2.87 -5.78 3.70
N GLU A 14 -1.65 -5.30 3.94
CA GLU A 14 -0.45 -5.69 3.19
C GLU A 14 -0.20 -7.20 3.25
N PHE A 15 -0.33 -7.81 4.43
CA PHE A 15 -0.24 -9.26 4.59
C PHE A 15 -1.20 -10.00 3.65
N TRP A 16 -2.47 -9.57 3.60
CA TRP A 16 -3.48 -10.19 2.73
C TRP A 16 -3.22 -9.93 1.25
N VAL A 17 -2.74 -8.74 0.88
CA VAL A 17 -2.33 -8.42 -0.49
C VAL A 17 -1.22 -9.38 -0.93
N ILE A 18 -0.13 -9.50 -0.15
CA ILE A 18 0.98 -10.41 -0.48
C ILE A 18 0.47 -11.85 -0.56
N TYR A 19 -0.32 -12.29 0.42
CA TYR A 19 -0.86 -13.65 0.43
C TYR A 19 -1.68 -13.95 -0.84
N ILE A 20 -2.57 -13.04 -1.25
CA ILE A 20 -3.41 -13.24 -2.44
C ILE A 20 -2.56 -13.20 -3.72
N PHE A 21 -1.78 -12.15 -3.93
CA PHE A 21 -1.11 -11.96 -5.22
C PHE A 21 0.13 -12.84 -5.39
N LYS A 22 0.89 -13.11 -4.30
CA LYS A 22 2.08 -13.95 -4.36
C LYS A 22 1.80 -15.43 -4.10
N VAL A 23 1.05 -15.77 -3.04
CA VAL A 23 0.86 -17.19 -2.64
C VAL A 23 -0.24 -17.85 -3.46
N LEU A 24 -1.37 -17.18 -3.69
CA LEU A 24 -2.45 -17.71 -4.54
C LEU A 24 -2.19 -17.52 -6.04
N GLY A 25 -1.13 -16.79 -6.42
CA GLY A 25 -0.57 -16.77 -7.77
C GLY A 25 -1.26 -15.83 -8.76
N THR A 26 -1.94 -14.78 -8.30
CA THR A 26 -2.55 -13.79 -9.20
C THR A 26 -1.58 -12.65 -9.49
N GLY A 27 -1.19 -12.45 -10.76
CA GLY A 27 -0.40 -11.29 -11.20
C GLY A 27 1.12 -11.51 -11.27
N LYS A 28 1.64 -11.72 -12.48
CA LYS A 28 3.07 -11.90 -12.77
C LYS A 28 3.92 -10.73 -12.29
N SER A 29 3.41 -9.51 -12.49
CA SER A 29 4.02 -8.27 -12.09
C SER A 29 4.17 -8.22 -10.56
N ILE A 30 3.08 -8.20 -9.80
CA ILE A 30 3.14 -8.13 -8.32
C ILE A 30 4.01 -9.22 -7.70
N LYS A 31 3.99 -10.44 -8.25
CA LYS A 31 4.91 -11.49 -7.81
C LYS A 31 6.39 -11.08 -7.96
N LEU A 32 6.77 -10.55 -9.13
CA LEU A 32 8.14 -10.08 -9.39
C LEU A 32 8.55 -8.90 -8.48
N TRP A 33 7.59 -8.07 -8.06
CA TRP A 33 7.82 -6.96 -7.13
C TRP A 33 8.37 -7.48 -5.80
N TYR A 34 7.64 -8.40 -5.18
CA TYR A 34 8.04 -8.99 -3.91
C TYR A 34 9.21 -9.97 -4.04
N ASP A 35 9.32 -10.71 -5.15
CA ASP A 35 10.46 -11.61 -5.38
C ASP A 35 11.78 -10.83 -5.55
N LYS A 36 11.75 -9.66 -6.19
CA LYS A 36 12.95 -8.86 -6.47
C LYS A 36 13.34 -7.96 -5.31
N PHE A 37 12.38 -7.36 -4.62
CA PHE A 37 12.64 -6.32 -3.61
C PHE A 37 12.34 -6.76 -2.17
N GLY A 38 11.67 -7.89 -1.95
CA GLY A 38 11.45 -8.46 -0.62
C GLY A 38 10.87 -7.46 0.37
N SER A 39 11.54 -7.27 1.50
CA SER A 39 11.12 -6.32 2.53
C SER A 39 11.09 -4.85 2.08
N ILE A 40 11.87 -4.46 1.07
CA ILE A 40 11.86 -3.07 0.55
C ILE A 40 10.53 -2.78 -0.15
N ALA A 41 9.98 -3.77 -0.87
CA ALA A 41 8.65 -3.67 -1.47
C ALA A 41 7.59 -3.42 -0.39
N VAL A 42 7.55 -4.27 0.63
CA VAL A 42 6.62 -4.14 1.77
C VAL A 42 6.71 -2.77 2.42
N VAL A 43 7.92 -2.30 2.74
CA VAL A 43 8.09 -0.98 3.39
C VAL A 43 7.59 0.13 2.47
N SER A 44 7.86 0.05 1.17
CA SER A 44 7.41 1.04 0.19
C SER A 44 5.88 1.07 0.10
N ASP A 45 5.23 -0.09 0.07
CA ASP A 45 3.77 -0.21 -0.08
C ASP A 45 3.03 0.23 1.19
N VAL A 46 3.50 -0.21 2.37
CA VAL A 46 2.91 0.22 3.65
C VAL A 46 3.08 1.73 3.86
N THR A 47 4.27 2.27 3.60
CA THR A 47 4.51 3.70 3.81
C THR A 47 3.78 4.57 2.81
N SER A 48 3.68 4.17 1.53
CA SER A 48 2.96 4.93 0.51
C SER A 48 1.46 5.03 0.84
N VAL A 49 0.84 3.92 1.24
CA VAL A 49 -0.57 3.88 1.68
C VAL A 49 -0.78 4.76 2.91
N MET A 50 0.09 4.65 3.91
CA MET A 50 0.01 5.48 5.12
C MET A 50 0.13 6.97 4.79
N ILE A 51 1.09 7.36 3.94
CA ILE A 51 1.27 8.75 3.48
C ILE A 51 0.02 9.24 2.75
N GLY A 52 -0.55 8.46 1.83
CA GLY A 52 -1.77 8.82 1.11
C GLY A 52 -2.96 9.10 2.04
N ILE A 53 -3.19 8.22 3.01
CA ILE A 53 -4.26 8.39 4.01
C ILE A 53 -4.00 9.59 4.92
N MET A 54 -2.73 9.81 5.33
CA MET A 54 -2.35 10.96 6.13
C MET A 54 -2.55 12.28 5.40
N ILE A 55 -2.17 12.37 4.13
CA ILE A 55 -2.42 13.55 3.29
C ILE A 55 -3.93 13.80 3.18
N ALA A 56 -4.74 12.78 2.91
CA ALA A 56 -6.20 12.91 2.87
C ALA A 56 -6.77 13.44 4.19
N HIS A 57 -6.27 12.96 5.33
CA HIS A 57 -6.66 13.45 6.65
C HIS A 57 -6.21 14.90 6.90
N PHE A 58 -5.05 15.33 6.41
CA PHE A 58 -4.61 16.71 6.54
C PHE A 58 -5.42 17.67 5.67
N LEU A 59 -5.81 17.24 4.46
CA LEU A 59 -6.68 18.03 3.58
C LEU A 59 -8.10 18.14 4.12
N VAL A 60 -8.63 17.06 4.71
CA VAL A 60 -10.00 17.02 5.25
C VAL A 60 -10.01 16.38 6.65
N PRO A 61 -9.62 17.13 7.71
CA PRO A 61 -9.48 16.56 9.07
C PRO A 61 -10.77 16.00 9.67
N SER A 62 -11.93 16.48 9.23
CA SER A 62 -13.26 16.01 9.64
C SER A 62 -13.71 14.73 8.92
N ALA A 63 -13.02 14.31 7.85
CA ALA A 63 -13.38 13.10 7.12
C ALA A 63 -13.11 11.86 7.98
N THR A 64 -14.09 10.96 8.05
CA THR A 64 -13.98 9.68 8.75
C THR A 64 -14.64 8.57 7.95
N GLY A 65 -14.32 7.31 8.28
CA GLY A 65 -14.93 6.14 7.64
C GLY A 65 -14.85 6.19 6.11
N LEU A 66 -15.98 5.99 5.44
CA LEU A 66 -16.07 5.98 3.98
C LEU A 66 -15.62 7.31 3.34
N THR A 67 -15.96 8.45 3.96
CA THR A 67 -15.55 9.76 3.42
C THR A 67 -14.03 9.89 3.40
N LEU A 68 -13.35 9.48 4.48
CA LEU A 68 -11.88 9.45 4.52
C LEU A 68 -11.33 8.50 3.44
N ALA A 69 -11.96 7.34 3.26
CA ALA A 69 -11.56 6.35 2.27
C ALA A 69 -11.62 6.92 0.84
N MET A 70 -12.70 7.62 0.50
CA MET A 70 -12.86 8.27 -0.81
C MET A 70 -11.81 9.37 -1.04
N TYR A 71 -11.56 10.24 -0.05
CA TYR A 71 -10.48 11.23 -0.18
C TYR A 71 -9.10 10.59 -0.30
N SER A 72 -8.87 9.48 0.40
CA SER A 72 -7.62 8.73 0.34
C SER A 72 -7.39 8.12 -1.04
N VAL A 73 -8.44 7.59 -1.68
CA VAL A 73 -8.39 7.11 -3.08
C VAL A 73 -8.06 8.26 -4.04
N VAL A 74 -8.70 9.43 -3.90
CA VAL A 74 -8.39 10.59 -4.75
C VAL A 74 -6.93 11.01 -4.61
N VAL A 75 -6.42 11.06 -3.37
CA VAL A 75 -5.00 11.37 -3.11
C VAL A 75 -4.08 10.31 -3.72
N GLN A 76 -4.41 9.03 -3.59
CA GLN A 76 -3.63 7.93 -4.17
C GLN A 76 -3.59 8.02 -5.70
N ILE A 77 -4.73 8.27 -6.37
CA ILE A 77 -4.76 8.43 -7.84
C ILE A 77 -3.85 9.59 -8.28
N ILE A 78 -3.92 10.74 -7.59
CA ILE A 78 -3.05 11.88 -7.90
C ILE A 78 -1.58 11.51 -7.69
N HIS A 79 -1.27 10.87 -6.57
CA HIS A 79 0.08 10.41 -6.25
C HIS A 79 0.64 9.48 -7.35
N ASP A 80 -0.13 8.50 -7.81
CA ASP A 80 0.33 7.51 -8.77
C ASP A 80 0.56 8.11 -10.15
N VAL A 81 -0.32 9.02 -10.58
CA VAL A 81 -0.14 9.77 -11.82
C VAL A 81 1.13 10.63 -11.74
N LEU A 82 1.36 11.32 -10.62
CA LEU A 82 2.57 12.12 -10.42
C LEU A 82 3.82 11.23 -10.36
N TYR A 83 3.77 10.10 -9.66
CA TYR A 83 4.85 9.12 -9.61
C TYR A 83 5.21 8.63 -11.02
N TYR A 84 4.20 8.28 -11.82
CA TYR A 84 4.41 7.81 -13.17
C TYR A 84 5.03 8.89 -14.07
N VAL A 85 4.44 10.08 -14.10
CA VAL A 85 4.87 11.17 -15.00
C VAL A 85 6.20 11.77 -14.58
N LEU A 86 6.45 11.94 -13.28
CA LEU A 86 7.64 12.65 -12.78
C LEU A 86 8.82 11.71 -12.51
N LEU A 87 8.60 10.43 -12.22
CA LEU A 87 9.66 9.49 -11.90
C LEU A 87 9.77 8.36 -12.93
N VAL A 88 8.68 7.65 -13.22
CA VAL A 88 8.76 6.45 -14.09
C VAL A 88 9.11 6.82 -15.53
N VAL A 89 8.48 7.83 -16.11
CA VAL A 89 8.73 8.23 -17.52
C VAL A 89 10.14 8.82 -17.74
N PRO A 90 10.59 9.86 -17.01
CA PRO A 90 11.80 10.59 -17.36
C PRO A 90 13.11 9.92 -16.95
N ILE A 91 13.12 9.11 -15.89
CA ILE A 91 14.36 8.51 -15.36
C ILE A 91 14.84 7.41 -16.30
N PRO A 92 16.05 7.46 -16.90
CA PRO A 92 16.54 6.44 -17.83
C PRO A 92 16.68 5.05 -17.20
N ARG A 93 16.57 4.00 -18.02
CA ARG A 93 16.76 2.62 -17.53
C ARG A 93 18.18 2.40 -16.99
N GLY A 94 18.30 1.54 -15.98
CA GLY A 94 19.59 1.23 -15.33
C GLY A 94 19.99 2.23 -14.24
N THR A 95 19.21 3.29 -14.03
CA THR A 95 19.44 4.27 -12.95
C THR A 95 18.90 3.77 -11.62
N ASN A 96 17.74 3.10 -11.64
CA ASN A 96 17.07 2.62 -10.43
C ASN A 96 16.25 1.37 -10.75
N ALA A 97 16.53 0.27 -10.02
CA ALA A 97 15.92 -1.03 -10.28
C ALA A 97 14.41 -1.06 -10.07
N VAL A 98 13.87 -0.24 -9.16
CA VAL A 98 12.42 -0.10 -8.91
C VAL A 98 11.77 0.57 -10.10
N ILE A 99 12.34 1.70 -10.56
CA ILE A 99 11.83 2.43 -11.73
C ILE A 99 11.86 1.54 -12.98
N ASP A 100 12.94 0.77 -13.17
CA ASP A 100 13.06 -0.16 -14.30
C ASP A 100 11.92 -1.17 -14.33
N LEU A 101 11.57 -1.72 -13.17
CA LEU A 101 10.46 -2.66 -13.03
C LEU A 101 9.10 -1.99 -13.23
N MET A 102 8.90 -0.78 -12.69
CA MET A 102 7.66 -0.02 -12.89
C MET A 102 7.44 0.33 -14.37
N LYS A 103 8.51 0.57 -15.13
CA LYS A 103 8.43 0.73 -16.59
C LYS A 103 8.01 -0.55 -17.30
N ASP A 104 8.38 -1.73 -16.80
CA ASP A 104 7.90 -3.00 -17.34
C ASP A 104 6.42 -3.19 -17.00
N TYR A 105 6.00 -2.87 -15.78
CA TYR A 105 4.61 -2.94 -15.36
C TYR A 105 3.68 -2.04 -16.15
N ALA A 106 4.08 -0.79 -16.42
CA ALA A 106 3.28 0.13 -17.21
C ALA A 106 3.02 -0.34 -18.65
N LYS A 107 3.84 -1.26 -19.18
CA LYS A 107 3.61 -1.90 -20.49
C LYS A 107 2.69 -3.11 -20.40
N GLU A 108 2.74 -3.85 -19.29
CA GLU A 108 1.95 -5.07 -19.07
C GLU A 108 0.52 -4.75 -18.61
N VAL A 109 0.34 -3.73 -17.78
CA VAL A 109 -0.95 -3.41 -17.14
C VAL A 109 -1.22 -1.91 -17.25
N SER A 110 -2.24 -1.52 -18.01
CA SER A 110 -2.53 -0.13 -18.34
C SER A 110 -3.12 0.66 -17.17
N TRP A 111 -4.29 0.26 -16.66
CA TRP A 111 -5.02 0.95 -15.57
C TRP A 111 -5.25 0.08 -14.34
N GLY A 112 -4.85 -1.20 -14.40
CA GLY A 112 -5.01 -2.16 -13.31
C GLY A 112 -4.37 -1.74 -11.98
N PRO A 113 -3.16 -1.15 -11.93
CA PRO A 113 -2.54 -0.73 -10.67
C PRO A 113 -3.39 0.29 -9.91
N ILE A 114 -3.91 1.31 -10.59
CA ILE A 114 -4.72 2.37 -9.95
C ILE A 114 -5.94 1.77 -9.25
N VAL A 115 -6.58 0.77 -9.85
CA VAL A 115 -7.76 0.10 -9.28
C VAL A 115 -7.37 -0.79 -8.11
N ALA A 116 -6.27 -1.53 -8.22
CA ALA A 116 -5.76 -2.37 -7.14
C ALA A 116 -5.42 -1.51 -5.91
N ASP A 117 -4.68 -0.42 -6.12
CA ASP A 117 -4.25 0.49 -5.06
C ASP A 117 -5.45 1.22 -4.43
N SER A 118 -6.46 1.61 -5.22
CA SER A 118 -7.73 2.11 -4.69
C SER A 118 -8.39 1.10 -3.72
N GLY A 119 -8.39 -0.19 -4.08
CA GLY A 119 -8.88 -1.27 -3.22
C GLY A 119 -8.08 -1.39 -1.92
N ILE A 120 -6.75 -1.22 -1.98
CA ILE A 120 -5.87 -1.22 -0.80
C ILE A 120 -6.17 0.00 0.10
N MET A 121 -6.37 1.19 -0.47
CA MET A 121 -6.75 2.39 0.29
C MET A 121 -8.08 2.19 1.03
N LEU A 122 -9.11 1.71 0.33
CA LEU A 122 -10.42 1.43 0.91
C LEU A 122 -10.32 0.38 2.02
N SER A 123 -9.59 -0.72 1.77
CA SER A 123 -9.41 -1.80 2.74
C SER A 123 -8.65 -1.34 3.98
N THR A 124 -7.64 -0.48 3.82
CA THR A 124 -6.83 0.05 4.92
C THR A 124 -7.65 1.00 5.78
N VAL A 125 -8.43 1.92 5.19
CA VAL A 125 -9.32 2.80 5.95
C VAL A 125 -10.46 2.00 6.62
N GLY A 126 -10.96 0.96 5.95
CA GLY A 126 -11.91 0.00 6.53
C GLY A 126 -11.34 -0.69 7.77
N MET A 127 -10.16 -1.30 7.65
CA MET A 127 -9.46 -1.96 8.77
C MET A 127 -9.13 -0.97 9.89
N TYR A 128 -8.69 0.24 9.55
CA TYR A 128 -8.48 1.33 10.51
C TYR A 128 -9.73 1.67 11.32
N THR A 129 -10.90 1.63 10.67
CA THR A 129 -12.19 1.86 11.32
C THR A 129 -12.60 0.70 12.21
N LEU A 130 -12.34 -0.55 11.78
CA LEU A 130 -12.62 -1.76 12.57
C LEU A 130 -11.77 -1.83 13.85
N LEU A 131 -10.54 -1.33 13.80
CA LEU A 131 -9.64 -1.28 14.97
C LEU A 131 -9.94 -0.09 15.91
N LYS A 132 -11.02 0.67 15.68
CA LYS A 132 -11.37 1.82 16.52
C LYS A 132 -11.74 1.36 17.94
N GLY A 133 -11.14 2.00 18.95
CA GLY A 133 -11.38 1.69 20.36
C GLY A 133 -10.53 0.54 20.91
N GLN A 134 -9.70 -0.10 20.09
CA GLN A 134 -8.78 -1.14 20.57
C GLN A 134 -7.67 -0.54 21.46
N PRO A 135 -7.29 -1.19 22.57
CA PRO A 135 -6.19 -0.73 23.41
C PRO A 135 -4.85 -0.76 22.67
N THR A 136 -3.92 0.12 23.03
CA THR A 136 -2.58 0.20 22.42
C THR A 136 -1.82 -1.13 22.48
N THR A 137 -2.01 -1.94 23.54
CA THR A 137 -1.41 -3.27 23.66
C THR A 137 -1.89 -4.24 22.58
N HIS A 138 -3.16 -4.16 22.19
CA HIS A 138 -3.74 -4.99 21.13
C HIS A 138 -3.21 -4.53 19.77
N LEU A 139 -3.14 -3.22 19.53
CA LEU A 139 -2.56 -2.67 18.31
C LEU A 139 -1.08 -3.07 18.18
N ALA A 140 -0.30 -2.99 19.25
CA ALA A 140 1.10 -3.41 19.27
C ALA A 140 1.24 -4.90 18.95
N PHE A 141 0.40 -5.75 19.55
CA PHE A 141 0.38 -7.18 19.25
C PHE A 141 0.05 -7.46 17.77
N ILE A 142 -0.96 -6.78 17.21
CA ILE A 142 -1.34 -6.91 15.79
C ILE A 142 -0.19 -6.50 14.88
N ILE A 143 0.47 -5.37 15.17
CA ILE A 143 1.64 -4.90 14.40
C ILE A 143 2.74 -5.96 14.42
N LEU A 144 3.09 -6.48 15.60
CA LEU A 144 4.14 -7.50 15.75
C LEU A 144 3.78 -8.79 15.01
N ALA A 145 2.54 -9.26 15.17
CA ALA A 145 2.05 -10.45 14.48
C ALA A 145 2.06 -10.28 12.96
N ALA A 146 1.56 -9.15 12.45
CA ALA A 146 1.52 -8.87 11.02
C ALA A 146 2.93 -8.76 10.43
N LEU A 147 3.85 -8.02 11.07
CA LEU A 147 5.24 -7.93 10.63
C LEU A 147 5.91 -9.30 10.60
N TYR A 148 5.73 -10.09 11.65
CA TYR A 148 6.25 -11.46 11.72
C TYR A 148 5.68 -12.33 10.62
N SER A 149 4.36 -12.29 10.36
CA SER A 149 3.74 -13.09 9.30
C SER A 149 4.15 -12.63 7.90
N ILE A 150 4.35 -11.32 7.69
CA ILE A 150 4.79 -10.76 6.41
C ILE A 150 6.14 -11.35 5.99
N THR A 151 7.08 -11.57 6.92
CA THR A 151 8.38 -12.15 6.55
C THR A 151 8.26 -13.54 5.92
N TYR A 152 7.26 -14.35 6.32
CA TYR A 152 7.04 -15.69 5.77
C TYR A 152 6.26 -15.71 4.46
N VAL A 153 5.43 -14.70 4.18
CA VAL A 153 4.71 -14.65 2.88
C VAL A 153 5.54 -13.96 1.80
N VAL A 154 6.55 -13.18 2.19
CA VAL A 154 7.47 -12.51 1.27
C VAL A 154 8.61 -13.41 0.81
N TYR A 155 9.06 -14.38 1.62
CA TYR A 155 10.20 -15.26 1.34
C TYR A 155 9.78 -16.74 1.29
#